data_AF-A0A553RQ96-F1
#
_entry.id   AF-A0A553RQ96-F1
#
_cell.length_a   1.000
_cell.length_b   1.000
_cell.length_c   1.000
_cell.angle_alpha   90.00
_cell.angle_beta   90.00
_cell.angle_gamma   90.00
#
_symmetry.space_group_name_H-M   'P 1'
#
loop_
_entity.id
_entity.type
_entity.pdbx_description
1 polymer ?
#
loop_
_entity_poly.entity_id
_entity_poly.type
_entity_poly.pdbx_seq_one_letter_code
_entity_poly.pdbx_strand_id
1 'polypeptide(L)'
;LTDLFHVQIRFLVEILWPVFLFIGLVWLRRANPLYRQHECHFPSKAMPSTGILPWIQGIFCNANNPCFRYQTRGESPGIVSNYHNSVLARFYLDSQELLFNDTEFHQLGRLWREASIMSNFMETLRTSPGRVAGKGLKVEDILKDDEGLTSYLLRDAGLSEGVVYDLTHSKLRLEQFAYGIPDLTLKEIACSQALLDRFLIFPSRGGMLGVHNAMCALTQQRLQTIEDVLYANLDFFKLFRLVSFYNFNSISVLNPVLN
;
A
#
# COMPACT_ATOMS: atom_id res chain seq x y z
N LEU A 1 25.48 96.46 19.27
CA LEU A 1 24.11 96.03 18.92
C LEU A 1 24.07 94.56 18.51
N THR A 2 25.03 94.11 17.68
CA THR A 2 25.19 92.73 17.21
C THR A 2 25.50 91.72 18.32
N ASP A 3 26.33 92.06 19.32
CA ASP A 3 26.65 91.12 20.43
C ASP A 3 25.48 90.90 21.39
N LEU A 4 24.72 91.94 21.73
CA LEU A 4 23.53 91.83 22.58
C LEU A 4 22.45 90.97 21.90
N PHE A 5 22.30 91.11 20.58
CA PHE A 5 21.39 90.30 19.77
C PHE A 5 21.84 88.83 19.74
N HIS A 6 23.15 88.58 19.66
CA HIS A 6 23.72 87.23 19.69
C HIS A 6 23.55 86.53 21.06
N VAL A 7 23.65 87.27 22.17
CA VAL A 7 23.37 86.75 23.52
C VAL A 7 21.89 86.40 23.69
N GLN A 8 20.98 87.25 23.18
CA GLN A 8 19.54 86.95 23.23
C GLN A 8 19.15 85.75 22.37
N ILE A 9 19.75 85.59 21.19
CA ILE A 9 19.53 84.41 20.34
C ILE A 9 20.02 83.14 21.04
N ARG A 10 21.21 83.17 21.66
CA ARG A 10 21.74 81.99 22.39
C ARG A 10 20.82 81.56 23.53
N PHE A 11 20.30 82.50 24.31
CA PHE A 11 19.37 82.20 25.40
C PHE A 11 18.05 81.61 24.90
N LEU A 12 17.50 82.14 23.79
CA LEU A 12 16.31 81.57 23.16
C LEU A 12 16.55 80.17 22.63
N VAL A 13 17.69 79.91 21.98
CA VAL A 13 18.06 78.57 21.49
C VAL A 13 18.26 77.60 22.66
N GLU A 14 18.89 78.03 23.75
CA GLU A 14 19.12 77.23 24.95
C GLU A 14 17.81 76.80 25.65
N ILE A 15 16.76 77.63 25.58
CA ILE A 15 15.43 77.30 26.12
C ILE A 15 14.57 76.52 25.12
N LEU A 16 14.57 76.91 23.84
CA LEU A 16 13.71 76.28 22.83
C LEU A 16 14.18 74.89 22.43
N TRP A 17 15.49 74.63 22.44
CA TRP A 17 16.07 73.34 22.11
C TRP A 17 15.56 72.19 23.00
N PRO A 18 15.67 72.24 24.34
CA PRO A 18 15.14 71.18 25.20
C PRO A 18 13.62 71.06 25.09
N VAL A 19 12.89 72.16 24.92
CA VAL A 19 11.43 72.13 24.73
C VAL A 19 11.05 71.35 23.46
N PHE A 20 11.74 71.62 22.34
CA PHE A 20 11.51 70.89 21.09
C PHE A 20 11.85 69.40 21.22
N LEU A 21 12.97 69.06 21.88
CA LEU A 21 13.35 67.68 22.16
C LEU A 21 12.31 66.95 23.03
N PHE A 22 11.81 67.58 24.10
CA PHE A 22 10.79 66.99 24.96
C PHE A 22 9.45 66.80 24.24
N ILE A 23 9.04 67.76 23.41
CA ILE A 23 7.84 67.61 22.57
C ILE A 23 8.00 66.42 21.62
N GLY A 24 9.16 66.28 20.99
CA GLY A 24 9.49 65.13 20.14
C GLY A 24 9.42 63.79 20.89
N LEU A 25 9.97 63.72 22.11
CA LEU A 25 9.92 62.51 22.93
C LEU A 25 8.51 62.15 23.40
N VAL A 26 7.69 63.14 23.77
CA VAL A 26 6.29 62.93 24.14
C VAL A 26 5.48 62.44 22.95
N TRP A 27 5.72 63.01 21.76
CA TRP A 27 5.09 62.56 20.53
C TRP A 27 5.48 61.12 20.20
N LEU A 28 6.77 60.77 20.29
CA LEU A 28 7.27 59.41 20.06
C LEU A 28 6.66 58.39 21.04
N ARG A 29 6.53 58.77 22.32
CA ARG A 29 5.86 57.95 23.35
C ARG A 29 4.37 57.79 23.07
N ARG A 30 3.72 58.81 22.53
CA ARG A 30 2.28 58.76 22.17
C ARG A 30 2.04 57.93 20.90
N ALA A 31 2.97 57.96 19.95
CA ALA A 31 2.92 57.14 18.74
C ALA A 31 3.21 55.65 19.00
N ASN A 32 3.94 55.32 20.07
CA ASN A 32 4.25 53.95 20.49
C ASN A 32 3.55 53.62 21.82
N PRO A 33 2.23 53.36 21.83
CA PRO A 33 1.53 52.96 23.04
C PRO A 33 2.12 51.65 23.58
N LEU A 34 2.26 51.56 24.91
CA LEU A 34 2.70 50.33 25.57
C LEU A 34 1.68 49.22 25.30
N TYR A 35 2.11 48.16 24.62
CA TYR A 35 1.28 47.00 24.33
C TYR A 35 1.05 46.22 25.63
N ARG A 36 -0.15 46.32 26.21
CA ARG A 36 -0.54 45.54 27.39
C ARG A 36 -1.05 44.18 26.94
N GLN A 37 -0.23 43.14 27.10
CA GLN A 37 -0.67 41.75 27.02
C GLN A 37 -1.10 41.26 28.39
N HIS A 38 -2.17 40.46 28.42
CA HIS A 38 -2.46 39.65 29.59
C HIS A 38 -1.42 38.55 29.72
N GLU A 39 -1.30 37.94 30.91
CA GLU A 39 -0.54 36.70 31.07
C GLU A 39 -1.08 35.66 30.08
N CYS A 40 -0.19 35.16 29.23
CA CYS A 40 -0.53 34.35 28.08
C CYS A 40 -0.15 32.91 28.34
N HIS A 41 -1.16 32.03 28.33
CA HIS A 41 -1.00 30.60 28.51
C HIS A 41 -1.14 29.90 27.18
N PHE A 42 -0.18 29.02 26.87
CA PHE A 42 -0.13 28.29 25.61
C PHE A 42 -0.41 26.80 25.84
N PRO A 43 -1.19 26.16 24.97
CA PRO A 43 -1.40 24.73 25.08
C PRO A 43 -0.10 23.96 24.77
N SER A 44 0.17 22.90 25.54
CA SER A 44 1.30 22.00 25.33
C SER A 44 1.22 21.32 23.96
N LYS A 45 2.31 21.34 23.18
CA LYS A 45 2.44 20.58 21.93
C LYS A 45 3.15 19.26 22.19
N ALA A 46 2.57 18.17 21.71
CA ALA A 46 3.21 16.85 21.78
C ALA A 46 4.39 16.79 20.81
N MET A 47 5.43 16.05 21.18
CA MET A 47 6.52 15.67 20.29
C MET A 47 6.19 14.34 19.61
N PRO A 48 6.80 14.02 18.45
CA PRO A 48 6.61 12.73 17.78
C PRO A 48 6.90 11.53 18.69
N SER A 49 7.81 11.68 19.65
CA SER A 49 8.19 10.68 20.64
C SER A 49 7.09 10.33 21.65
N THR A 50 6.10 11.21 21.86
CA THR A 50 4.94 10.96 22.73
C THR A 50 3.81 10.21 21.99
N GLY A 51 3.98 9.97 20.69
CA GLY A 51 3.01 9.32 19.81
C GLY A 51 2.66 10.18 18.60
N ILE A 52 2.53 9.55 17.44
CA ILE A 52 2.33 10.27 16.17
C ILE A 52 0.95 10.93 16.08
N LEU A 53 -0.07 10.30 16.66
CA LEU A 53 -1.43 10.80 16.70
C LEU A 53 -1.58 12.11 17.52
N PRO A 54 -1.16 12.17 18.80
CA PRO A 54 -1.20 13.42 19.56
C PRO A 54 -0.28 14.50 18.99
N TRP A 55 0.81 14.12 18.31
CA TRP A 55 1.70 15.05 17.61
C TRP A 55 1.01 15.73 16.41
N ILE A 56 0.48 14.94 15.47
CA ILE A 56 -0.24 15.46 14.29
C ILE A 56 -1.43 16.31 14.74
N GLN A 57 -2.18 15.81 15.71
CA GLN A 57 -3.32 16.54 16.23
C GLN A 57 -2.91 17.88 16.86
N GLY A 58 -1.79 17.93 17.58
CA GLY A 58 -1.24 19.17 18.13
C GLY A 58 -0.85 20.19 17.06
N ILE A 59 -0.36 19.73 15.89
CA ILE A 59 -0.04 20.58 14.74
C ILE A 59 -1.32 21.21 14.18
N PHE A 60 -2.36 20.40 13.89
CA PHE A 60 -3.58 20.91 13.26
C PHE A 60 -4.46 21.71 14.21
N CYS A 61 -4.60 21.30 15.48
CA CYS A 61 -5.48 21.98 16.43
C CYS A 61 -4.89 23.31 16.96
N ASN A 62 -3.56 23.41 17.10
CA ASN A 62 -2.89 24.56 17.71
C ASN A 62 -1.89 25.26 16.76
N ALA A 63 -2.11 25.19 15.44
CA ALA A 63 -1.24 25.81 14.44
C ALA A 63 -1.05 27.32 14.64
N ASN A 64 -2.13 28.02 15.03
CA ASN A 64 -2.16 29.48 15.13
C ASN A 64 -1.76 30.02 16.53
N ASN A 65 -1.24 29.16 17.42
CA ASN A 65 -0.79 29.51 18.78
C ASN A 65 -1.76 30.46 19.53
N PRO A 66 -3.02 30.05 19.76
CA PRO A 66 -3.96 30.89 20.49
C PRO A 66 -3.47 31.17 21.91
N CYS A 67 -3.57 32.43 22.32
CA CYS A 67 -3.15 32.90 23.63
C CYS A 67 -4.35 32.88 24.59
N PHE A 68 -4.29 32.08 25.65
CA PHE A 68 -5.35 32.02 26.67
C PHE A 68 -5.00 32.89 27.87
N ARG A 69 -6.02 33.52 28.47
CA ARG A 69 -5.86 34.37 29.66
C ARG A 69 -5.76 33.56 30.96
N TYR A 70 -6.11 32.28 30.92
CA TYR A 70 -6.11 31.36 32.06
C TYR A 70 -5.27 30.12 31.74
N GLN A 71 -4.72 29.49 32.78
CA GLN A 71 -3.89 28.29 32.65
C GLN A 71 -4.59 27.21 31.82
N THR A 72 -3.86 26.66 30.84
CA THR A 72 -4.41 25.57 30.03
C THR A 72 -4.35 24.25 30.80
N ARG A 73 -5.21 23.29 30.44
CA ARG A 73 -5.30 22.00 31.13
C ARG A 73 -3.97 21.24 31.15
N GLY A 74 -3.10 21.47 30.17
CA GLY A 74 -1.77 20.86 30.08
C GLY A 74 -0.69 21.52 30.94
N GLU A 75 -0.96 22.67 31.56
CA GLU A 75 -0.06 23.33 32.52
C GLU A 75 -0.31 22.88 33.97
N SER A 76 -1.41 22.14 34.21
CA SER A 76 -1.72 21.56 35.53
C SER A 76 -0.86 20.32 35.82
N PRO A 77 -0.30 20.18 37.03
CA PRO A 77 0.55 19.04 37.37
C PRO A 77 -0.23 17.71 37.25
N GLY A 78 0.39 16.72 36.60
CA GLY A 78 -0.17 15.38 36.43
C GLY A 78 -1.19 15.24 35.30
N ILE A 79 -1.53 16.32 34.57
CA ILE A 79 -2.47 16.27 33.45
C ILE A 79 -1.72 16.60 32.14
N VAL A 80 -1.53 15.58 31.31
CA VAL A 80 -1.02 15.77 29.95
C VAL A 80 -2.21 16.05 29.04
N SER A 81 -2.07 17.02 28.12
CA SER A 81 -3.10 17.33 27.11
C SER A 81 -3.19 16.18 26.10
N ASN A 82 -3.86 15.11 26.50
CA ASN A 82 -4.19 13.97 25.67
C ASN A 82 -5.57 14.24 25.07
N TYR A 83 -5.64 14.32 23.75
CA TYR A 83 -6.84 14.64 22.98
C TYR A 83 -7.85 13.47 22.91
N HIS A 84 -7.99 12.76 24.02
CA HIS A 84 -8.74 11.50 24.14
C HIS A 84 -10.22 11.61 23.76
N ASN A 85 -10.80 12.82 23.79
CA ASN A 85 -12.19 13.09 23.41
C ASN A 85 -12.37 13.69 22.02
N SER A 86 -11.31 13.78 21.23
CA SER A 86 -11.42 14.24 19.85
C SER A 86 -11.98 13.13 18.97
N VAL A 87 -12.80 13.52 17.98
CA VAL A 87 -13.39 12.60 17.00
C VAL A 87 -12.31 11.75 16.33
N LEU A 88 -11.15 12.34 16.01
CA LEU A 88 -10.01 11.65 15.43
C LEU A 88 -9.40 10.60 16.37
N ALA A 89 -9.29 10.90 17.67
CA ALA A 89 -8.77 9.95 18.65
C ALA A 89 -9.72 8.78 18.87
N ARG A 90 -11.03 9.04 18.93
CA ARG A 90 -12.07 8.00 19.00
C ARG A 90 -12.09 7.14 17.74
N PHE A 91 -12.09 7.78 16.57
CA PHE A 91 -12.00 7.07 15.30
C PHE A 91 -10.76 6.18 15.21
N TYR A 92 -9.60 6.67 15.66
CA TYR A 92 -8.37 5.88 15.65
C TYR A 92 -8.47 4.67 16.59
N LEU A 93 -8.94 4.85 17.82
CA LEU A 93 -9.13 3.76 18.78
C LEU A 93 -10.18 2.75 18.31
N ASP A 94 -11.32 3.22 17.79
CA ASP A 94 -12.38 2.39 17.23
C ASP A 94 -11.87 1.63 16.00
N SER A 95 -11.09 2.28 15.13
CA SER A 95 -10.45 1.62 13.99
C SER A 95 -9.44 0.58 14.44
N GLN A 96 -8.65 0.85 15.48
CA GLN A 96 -7.68 -0.11 15.99
C GLN A 96 -8.39 -1.34 16.58
N GLU A 97 -9.46 -1.13 17.36
CA GLU A 97 -10.24 -2.22 17.93
C GLU A 97 -10.91 -3.07 16.83
N LEU A 98 -11.56 -2.44 15.83
CA LEU A 98 -12.17 -3.13 14.69
C LEU A 98 -11.13 -3.80 13.76
N LEU A 99 -9.95 -3.21 13.58
CA LEU A 99 -8.91 -3.77 12.71
C LEU A 99 -8.10 -4.89 13.37
N PHE A 100 -7.99 -4.91 14.71
CA PHE A 100 -7.12 -5.86 15.42
C PHE A 100 -7.86 -6.90 16.28
N ASN A 101 -9.13 -6.69 16.60
CA ASN A 101 -9.92 -7.66 17.39
C ASN A 101 -10.81 -8.57 16.51
N ASP A 102 -11.03 -8.21 15.24
CA ASP A 102 -11.92 -8.98 14.38
C ASP A 102 -11.20 -10.18 13.73
N THR A 103 -11.77 -11.37 13.89
CA THR A 103 -11.20 -12.63 13.37
C THR A 103 -11.05 -12.65 11.85
N GLU A 104 -11.81 -11.80 11.15
CA GLU A 104 -11.71 -11.58 9.71
C GLU A 104 -10.43 -10.84 9.31
N PHE A 105 -9.87 -9.98 10.16
CA PHE A 105 -8.66 -9.23 9.80
C PHE A 105 -7.39 -10.09 9.82
N HIS A 106 -7.36 -11.15 10.65
CA HIS A 106 -6.34 -12.21 10.51
C HIS A 106 -6.46 -12.95 9.18
N GLN A 107 -7.66 -13.06 8.61
CA GLN A 107 -7.83 -13.59 7.25
C GLN A 107 -7.32 -12.59 6.21
N LEU A 108 -7.66 -11.30 6.32
CA LEU A 108 -7.09 -10.25 5.45
C LEU A 108 -5.56 -10.15 5.54
N GLY A 109 -4.96 -10.25 6.73
CA GLY A 109 -3.51 -10.28 6.90
C GLY A 109 -2.86 -11.52 6.28
N ARG A 110 -3.54 -12.68 6.33
CA ARG A 110 -3.11 -13.90 5.61
C ARG A 110 -3.24 -13.71 4.10
N LEU A 111 -4.35 -13.19 3.61
CA LEU A 111 -4.59 -12.90 2.19
C LEU A 111 -3.58 -11.87 1.65
N TRP A 112 -3.27 -10.83 2.41
CA TRP A 112 -2.25 -9.85 2.06
C TRP A 112 -0.86 -10.48 1.95
N ARG A 113 -0.52 -11.38 2.88
CA ARG A 113 0.73 -12.14 2.83
C ARG A 113 0.78 -13.06 1.61
N GLU A 114 -0.27 -13.82 1.34
CA GLU A 114 -0.40 -14.68 0.15
C GLU A 114 -0.32 -13.86 -1.15
N ALA A 115 -0.98 -12.71 -1.22
CA ALA A 115 -0.92 -11.80 -2.37
C ALA A 115 0.49 -11.21 -2.58
N SER A 116 1.18 -10.84 -1.50
CA SER A 116 2.56 -10.35 -1.58
C SER A 116 3.54 -11.41 -2.12
N ILE A 117 3.33 -12.69 -1.78
CA ILE A 117 4.11 -13.81 -2.29
C ILE A 117 3.89 -13.99 -3.79
N MET A 118 2.64 -13.91 -4.24
CA MET A 118 2.31 -13.94 -5.67
C MET A 118 2.95 -12.76 -6.42
N SER A 119 2.93 -11.55 -5.85
CA SER A 119 3.61 -10.39 -6.44
C SER A 119 5.11 -10.64 -6.62
N ASN A 120 5.78 -11.17 -5.59
CA ASN A 120 7.21 -11.49 -5.66
C ASN A 120 7.52 -12.62 -6.66
N PHE A 121 6.63 -13.60 -6.77
CA PHE A 121 6.72 -14.63 -7.79
C PHE A 121 6.59 -14.08 -9.19
N MET A 122 5.57 -13.26 -9.44
CA MET A 122 5.35 -12.62 -10.74
C MET A 122 6.56 -11.77 -11.15
N GLU A 123 7.13 -11.03 -10.19
CA GLU A 123 8.35 -10.28 -10.39
C GLU A 123 9.56 -11.20 -10.69
N THR A 124 9.67 -12.33 -9.98
CA THR A 124 10.74 -13.32 -10.24
C THR A 124 10.58 -13.98 -11.61
N LEU A 125 9.35 -14.32 -12.02
CA LEU A 125 9.07 -14.87 -13.35
C LEU A 125 9.48 -13.88 -14.44
N ARG A 126 9.13 -12.61 -14.27
CA ARG A 126 9.45 -11.53 -15.21
C ARG A 126 10.95 -11.24 -15.30
N THR A 127 11.64 -11.16 -14.16
CA THR A 127 13.06 -10.78 -14.09
C THR A 127 14.02 -11.95 -14.30
N SER A 128 13.62 -13.17 -13.93
CA SER A 128 14.49 -14.36 -13.94
C SER A 128 13.67 -15.64 -14.21
N PRO A 129 13.11 -15.81 -15.41
CA PRO A 129 12.27 -16.95 -15.76
C PRO A 129 12.99 -18.31 -15.61
N GLY A 130 14.32 -18.32 -15.76
CA GLY A 130 15.16 -19.51 -15.56
C GLY A 130 15.11 -20.11 -14.15
N ARG A 131 14.70 -19.36 -13.11
CA ARG A 131 14.58 -19.88 -11.73
C ARG A 131 13.39 -20.82 -11.52
N VAL A 132 12.41 -20.73 -12.43
CA VAL A 132 11.16 -21.50 -12.39
C VAL A 132 11.12 -22.53 -13.53
N ALA A 133 12.01 -22.39 -14.52
CA ALA A 133 12.17 -23.32 -15.62
C ALA A 133 12.36 -24.76 -15.16
N GLY A 134 11.55 -25.67 -15.69
CA GLY A 134 11.63 -27.12 -15.45
C GLY A 134 11.05 -27.60 -14.11
N LYS A 135 10.65 -26.71 -13.20
CA LYS A 135 9.97 -27.14 -11.96
C LYS A 135 8.53 -27.61 -12.23
N GLY A 136 7.84 -26.91 -13.13
CA GLY A 136 6.53 -27.28 -13.66
C GLY A 136 5.42 -27.30 -12.60
N LEU A 137 4.22 -26.82 -12.95
CA LEU A 137 3.08 -26.86 -12.04
C LEU A 137 2.04 -27.86 -12.53
N LYS A 138 1.76 -28.92 -11.77
CA LYS A 138 0.81 -29.95 -12.20
C LYS A 138 -0.59 -29.33 -12.35
N VAL A 139 -1.29 -29.63 -13.43
CA VAL A 139 -2.60 -29.02 -13.71
C VAL A 139 -3.62 -29.36 -12.63
N GLU A 140 -3.65 -30.62 -12.17
CA GLU A 140 -4.56 -31.04 -11.09
C GLU A 140 -4.38 -30.26 -9.78
N ASP A 141 -3.16 -29.83 -9.44
CA ASP A 141 -2.87 -29.16 -8.17
C ASP A 141 -3.47 -27.73 -8.13
N ILE A 142 -3.83 -27.19 -9.30
CA ILE A 142 -4.38 -25.83 -9.47
C ILE A 142 -5.91 -25.88 -9.59
N LEU A 143 -6.50 -27.06 -9.82
CA LEU A 143 -7.94 -27.19 -9.98
C LEU A 143 -8.64 -27.29 -8.61
N LYS A 144 -9.92 -26.92 -8.59
CA LYS A 144 -10.82 -27.19 -7.47
C LYS A 144 -10.98 -28.70 -7.24
N ASP A 145 -11.26 -29.08 -5.99
CA ASP A 145 -11.40 -30.50 -5.59
C ASP A 145 -12.74 -31.14 -6.01
N ASP A 146 -13.64 -30.38 -6.64
CA ASP A 146 -14.99 -30.82 -7.00
C ASP A 146 -15.07 -31.63 -8.31
N GLU A 147 -13.93 -32.00 -8.90
CA GLU A 147 -13.80 -32.74 -10.16
C GLU A 147 -14.61 -32.13 -11.33
N GLY A 148 -14.90 -30.82 -11.28
CA GLY A 148 -15.74 -30.14 -12.26
C GLY A 148 -15.17 -30.21 -13.69
N LEU A 149 -13.87 -29.96 -13.85
CA LEU A 149 -13.20 -30.07 -15.15
C LEU A 149 -13.13 -31.53 -15.64
N THR A 150 -12.70 -32.45 -14.79
CA THR A 150 -12.52 -33.86 -15.15
C THR A 150 -13.83 -34.49 -15.61
N SER A 151 -14.92 -34.22 -14.89
CA SER A 151 -16.26 -34.71 -15.24
C SER A 151 -16.77 -34.15 -16.56
N TYR A 152 -16.56 -32.85 -16.82
CA TYR A 152 -16.92 -32.21 -18.10
C TYR A 152 -16.10 -32.78 -19.27
N LEU A 153 -14.80 -32.99 -19.11
CA LEU A 153 -13.94 -33.53 -20.16
C LEU A 153 -14.35 -34.96 -20.58
N LEU A 154 -14.76 -35.79 -19.62
CA LEU A 154 -15.20 -37.16 -19.86
C LEU A 154 -16.59 -37.24 -20.48
N ARG A 155 -17.57 -36.52 -19.90
CA ARG A 155 -18.99 -36.66 -20.26
C ARG A 155 -19.37 -35.80 -21.45
N ASP A 156 -19.05 -34.52 -21.38
CA ASP A 156 -19.47 -33.56 -22.38
C ASP A 156 -18.46 -33.52 -23.51
N ALA A 157 -17.18 -33.23 -23.24
CA ALA A 157 -16.17 -33.13 -24.29
C ALA A 157 -15.90 -34.45 -25.01
N GLY A 158 -16.22 -35.59 -24.39
CA GLY A 158 -16.09 -36.93 -24.99
C GLY A 158 -14.65 -37.39 -25.11
N LEU A 159 -13.75 -36.92 -24.24
CA LEU A 159 -12.37 -37.38 -24.18
C LEU A 159 -12.27 -38.73 -23.45
N SER A 160 -11.32 -39.56 -23.84
CA SER A 160 -11.07 -40.84 -23.15
C SER A 160 -10.40 -40.63 -21.80
N GLU A 161 -10.60 -41.55 -20.87
CA GLU A 161 -10.01 -41.48 -19.52
C GLU A 161 -8.49 -41.31 -19.54
N GLY A 162 -7.80 -41.99 -20.46
CA GLY A 162 -6.35 -41.86 -20.62
C GLY A 162 -5.92 -40.45 -21.04
N VAL A 163 -6.65 -39.82 -21.97
CA VAL A 163 -6.36 -38.45 -22.44
C VAL A 163 -6.60 -37.45 -21.31
N VAL A 164 -7.69 -37.61 -20.55
CA VAL A 164 -7.99 -36.74 -19.41
C VAL A 164 -6.93 -36.90 -18.32
N TYR A 165 -6.53 -38.13 -18.01
CA TYR A 165 -5.45 -38.40 -17.06
C TYR A 165 -4.12 -37.75 -17.50
N ASP A 166 -3.70 -37.94 -18.75
CA ASP A 166 -2.48 -37.34 -19.27
C ASP A 166 -2.52 -35.80 -19.27
N LEU A 167 -3.69 -35.21 -19.50
CA LEU A 167 -3.90 -33.75 -19.45
C LEU A 167 -3.85 -33.20 -18.02
N THR A 168 -4.57 -33.80 -17.07
CA THR A 168 -4.60 -33.34 -15.67
C THR A 168 -3.27 -33.59 -14.95
N HIS A 169 -2.54 -34.64 -15.35
CA HIS A 169 -1.23 -34.99 -14.79
C HIS A 169 -0.07 -34.28 -15.48
N SER A 170 -0.32 -33.53 -16.55
CA SER A 170 0.68 -32.69 -17.18
C SER A 170 1.11 -31.53 -16.27
N LYS A 171 2.32 -31.00 -16.49
CA LYS A 171 2.85 -29.84 -15.76
C LYS A 171 2.96 -28.62 -16.66
N LEU A 172 2.51 -27.47 -16.20
CA LEU A 172 2.64 -26.18 -16.88
C LEU A 172 4.06 -25.63 -16.77
N ARG A 173 4.61 -25.20 -17.91
CA ARG A 173 5.88 -24.47 -18.02
C ARG A 173 5.69 -23.00 -17.70
N LEU A 174 5.80 -22.67 -16.42
CA LEU A 174 5.57 -21.32 -15.88
C LEU A 174 6.45 -20.25 -16.56
N GLU A 175 7.63 -20.62 -17.05
CA GLU A 175 8.54 -19.73 -17.77
C GLU A 175 7.93 -19.15 -19.06
N GLN A 176 6.98 -19.85 -19.69
CA GLN A 176 6.32 -19.35 -20.90
C GLN A 176 5.27 -18.29 -20.62
N PHE A 177 4.86 -18.13 -19.36
CA PHE A 177 3.84 -17.17 -18.92
C PHE A 177 4.45 -15.93 -18.26
N ALA A 178 5.79 -15.78 -18.28
CA ALA A 178 6.50 -14.66 -17.66
C ALA A 178 6.09 -13.28 -18.20
N TYR A 179 5.60 -13.22 -19.45
CA TYR A 179 5.17 -12.00 -20.12
C TYR A 179 3.64 -11.91 -20.26
N GLY A 180 2.90 -12.72 -19.50
CA GLY A 180 1.44 -12.82 -19.57
C GLY A 180 0.97 -14.06 -20.34
N ILE A 181 -0.35 -14.15 -20.53
CA ILE A 181 -0.98 -15.20 -21.32
C ILE A 181 -0.69 -14.91 -22.80
N PRO A 182 -0.14 -15.87 -23.56
CA PRO A 182 0.11 -15.67 -24.98
C PRO A 182 -1.20 -15.44 -25.74
N ASP A 183 -1.18 -14.57 -26.76
CA ASP A 183 -2.31 -14.35 -27.68
C ASP A 183 -2.41 -15.52 -28.68
N LEU A 184 -2.67 -16.71 -28.15
CA LEU A 184 -2.81 -17.97 -28.87
C LEU A 184 -4.11 -18.62 -28.41
N THR A 185 -4.88 -19.13 -29.36
CA THR A 185 -6.08 -19.91 -29.02
C THR A 185 -5.70 -21.31 -28.55
N LEU A 186 -6.53 -21.92 -27.69
CA LEU A 186 -6.29 -23.30 -27.26
C LEU A 186 -6.16 -24.28 -28.43
N LYS A 187 -6.83 -24.01 -29.56
CA LYS A 187 -6.72 -24.82 -30.79
C LYS A 187 -5.35 -24.74 -31.43
N GLU A 188 -4.74 -23.56 -31.51
CA GLU A 188 -3.40 -23.40 -32.06
C GLU A 188 -2.36 -24.15 -31.23
N ILE A 189 -2.52 -24.11 -29.90
CA ILE A 189 -1.65 -24.84 -28.97
C ILE A 189 -1.88 -26.35 -29.09
N ALA A 190 -3.14 -26.80 -29.06
CA ALA A 190 -3.51 -28.21 -29.07
C ALA A 190 -3.18 -28.93 -30.39
N CYS A 191 -3.30 -28.24 -31.53
CA CYS A 191 -3.02 -28.78 -32.86
C CYS A 191 -1.54 -28.69 -33.28
N SER A 192 -0.67 -28.15 -32.44
CA SER A 192 0.77 -28.06 -32.72
C SER A 192 1.56 -28.77 -31.64
N GLN A 193 2.21 -29.88 -32.00
CA GLN A 193 3.05 -30.64 -31.07
C GLN A 193 4.14 -29.78 -30.42
N ALA A 194 4.74 -28.84 -31.18
CA ALA A 194 5.78 -27.96 -30.69
C ALA A 194 5.24 -26.93 -29.68
N LEU A 195 4.03 -26.39 -29.90
CA LEU A 195 3.41 -25.47 -28.94
C LEU A 195 2.92 -26.23 -27.70
N LEU A 196 2.35 -27.41 -27.89
CA LEU A 196 1.87 -28.24 -26.79
C LEU A 196 3.02 -28.61 -25.83
N ASP A 197 4.18 -29.04 -26.34
CA ASP A 197 5.38 -29.35 -25.54
C ASP A 197 6.06 -28.09 -24.94
N ARG A 198 5.85 -26.93 -25.58
CA ARG A 198 6.34 -25.64 -25.10
C ARG A 198 5.59 -25.16 -23.87
N PHE A 199 4.29 -25.41 -23.74
CA PHE A 199 3.48 -24.97 -22.59
C PHE A 199 3.25 -26.07 -21.54
N LEU A 200 3.18 -27.33 -21.96
CA LEU A 200 2.89 -28.47 -21.11
C LEU A 200 4.02 -29.51 -21.15
N ILE A 201 4.37 -30.04 -19.99
CA ILE A 201 5.27 -31.18 -19.82
C ILE A 201 4.40 -32.39 -19.51
N PHE A 202 4.37 -33.35 -20.45
CA PHE A 202 3.62 -34.59 -20.27
C PHE A 202 4.46 -35.66 -19.57
N PRO A 203 3.83 -36.55 -18.79
CA PRO A 203 4.52 -37.68 -18.16
C PRO A 203 5.03 -38.71 -19.19
N SER A 204 4.37 -38.81 -20.34
CA SER A 204 4.74 -39.74 -21.41
C SER A 204 4.60 -39.09 -22.80
N ARG A 205 5.48 -39.49 -23.74
CA ARG A 205 5.41 -39.03 -25.13
C ARG A 205 4.16 -39.53 -25.85
N GLY A 206 3.68 -40.73 -25.48
CA GLY A 206 2.43 -41.29 -25.97
C GLY A 206 1.22 -40.47 -25.50
N GLY A 207 1.22 -40.02 -24.24
CA GLY A 207 0.16 -39.18 -23.68
C GLY A 207 0.07 -37.81 -24.35
N MET A 208 1.22 -37.17 -24.62
CA MET A 208 1.26 -35.92 -25.40
C MET A 208 0.61 -36.09 -26.78
N LEU A 209 0.94 -37.18 -27.50
CA LEU A 209 0.36 -37.47 -28.81
C LEU A 209 -1.14 -37.80 -28.72
N GLY A 210 -1.56 -38.51 -27.68
CA GLY A 210 -2.96 -38.81 -27.40
C GLY A 210 -3.77 -37.54 -27.18
N VAL A 211 -3.28 -36.63 -26.34
CA VAL A 211 -3.88 -35.32 -26.07
C VAL A 211 -3.91 -34.46 -27.32
N HIS A 212 -2.80 -34.37 -28.07
CA HIS A 212 -2.74 -33.65 -29.35
C HIS A 212 -3.82 -34.13 -30.33
N ASN A 213 -3.93 -35.45 -30.54
CA ASN A 213 -4.87 -36.01 -31.50
C ASN A 213 -6.33 -35.83 -31.05
N ALA A 214 -6.61 -36.02 -29.77
CA ALA A 214 -7.96 -35.89 -29.24
C ALA A 214 -8.43 -34.42 -29.20
N MET A 215 -7.57 -33.51 -28.73
CA MET A 215 -7.89 -32.09 -28.62
C MET A 215 -7.95 -31.42 -30.00
N CYS A 216 -7.05 -31.78 -30.94
CA CYS A 216 -7.08 -31.19 -32.28
C CYS A 216 -8.26 -31.67 -33.14
N ALA A 217 -8.84 -32.83 -32.83
CA ALA A 217 -10.07 -33.30 -33.48
C ALA A 217 -11.32 -32.52 -33.07
N LEU A 218 -11.27 -31.79 -31.94
CA LEU A 218 -12.39 -30.97 -31.47
C LEU A 218 -12.55 -29.69 -32.30
N THR A 219 -13.78 -29.19 -32.38
CA THR A 219 -14.07 -27.92 -33.03
C THR A 219 -13.61 -26.74 -32.16
N GLN A 220 -13.40 -25.58 -32.79
CA GLN A 220 -12.97 -24.36 -32.09
C GLN A 220 -13.89 -23.99 -30.93
N GLN A 221 -15.21 -24.08 -31.14
CA GLN A 221 -16.21 -23.73 -30.12
C GLN A 221 -16.10 -24.66 -28.91
N ARG A 222 -15.92 -25.97 -29.12
CA ARG A 222 -15.77 -26.91 -28.01
C ARG A 222 -14.50 -26.69 -27.22
N LEU A 223 -13.40 -26.37 -27.90
CA LEU A 223 -12.13 -26.02 -27.25
C LEU A 223 -12.25 -24.73 -26.43
N GLN A 224 -12.97 -23.72 -26.94
CA GLN A 224 -13.27 -22.51 -26.17
C GLN A 224 -14.08 -22.82 -24.92
N THR A 225 -15.11 -23.67 -25.01
CA THR A 225 -15.87 -24.07 -23.81
C THR A 225 -15.00 -24.84 -22.82
N ILE A 226 -14.07 -25.69 -23.30
CA ILE A 226 -13.09 -26.36 -22.42
C ILE A 226 -12.20 -25.32 -21.73
N GLU A 227 -11.73 -24.31 -22.45
CA GLU A 227 -10.95 -23.21 -21.90
C GLU A 227 -11.72 -22.42 -20.84
N ASP A 228 -12.98 -22.09 -21.09
CA ASP A 228 -13.87 -21.39 -20.15
C ASP A 228 -14.11 -22.24 -18.88
N VAL A 229 -14.40 -23.53 -19.05
CA VAL A 229 -14.59 -24.48 -17.94
C VAL A 229 -13.30 -24.66 -17.15
N LEU A 230 -12.15 -24.70 -17.81
CA LEU A 230 -10.84 -24.73 -17.15
C LEU A 230 -10.68 -23.50 -16.26
N TYR A 231 -10.85 -22.29 -16.80
CA TYR A 231 -10.72 -21.04 -16.01
C TYR A 231 -11.72 -20.96 -14.85
N ALA A 232 -12.95 -21.42 -15.03
CA ALA A 232 -13.96 -21.45 -13.97
C ALA A 232 -13.63 -22.42 -12.82
N ASN A 233 -12.84 -23.47 -13.12
CA ASN A 233 -12.43 -24.50 -12.16
C ASN A 233 -11.03 -24.31 -11.59
N LEU A 234 -10.32 -23.22 -11.93
CA LEU A 234 -9.05 -22.88 -11.29
C LEU A 234 -9.29 -22.38 -9.85
N ASP A 235 -8.47 -22.87 -8.93
CA ASP A 235 -8.39 -22.41 -7.55
C ASP A 235 -7.12 -21.57 -7.36
N PHE A 236 -7.30 -20.25 -7.40
CA PHE A 236 -6.20 -19.30 -7.20
C PHE A 236 -5.56 -19.41 -5.81
N PHE A 237 -6.28 -19.87 -4.77
CA PHE A 237 -5.70 -20.04 -3.44
C PHE A 237 -4.74 -21.23 -3.37
N LYS A 238 -5.06 -22.33 -4.04
CA LYS A 238 -4.12 -23.45 -4.22
C LYS A 238 -2.88 -23.00 -4.99
N LEU A 239 -3.09 -22.25 -6.08
CA LEU A 239 -1.99 -21.67 -6.85
C LEU A 239 -1.06 -20.82 -5.96
N PHE A 240 -1.62 -19.93 -5.13
CA PHE A 240 -0.83 -19.09 -4.21
C PHE A 240 0.02 -19.92 -3.25
N ARG A 241 -0.56 -20.98 -2.68
CA ARG A 241 0.16 -21.88 -1.76
C ARG A 241 1.28 -22.63 -2.45
N LEU A 242 1.04 -23.16 -3.64
CA LEU A 242 2.05 -23.89 -4.42
C LEU A 242 3.22 -22.99 -4.79
N VAL A 243 2.93 -21.76 -5.20
CA VAL A 243 3.94 -20.74 -5.49
C VAL A 243 4.73 -20.34 -4.24
N SER A 244 4.11 -20.34 -3.06
CA SER A 244 4.81 -20.05 -1.79
C SER A 244 5.94 -21.04 -1.46
N PHE A 245 5.92 -22.27 -2.00
CA PHE A 245 6.99 -23.25 -1.79
C PHE A 245 8.22 -22.98 -2.66
N TYR A 246 8.08 -22.17 -3.71
CA TYR A 246 9.23 -21.69 -4.47
C TYR A 246 9.89 -20.62 -3.62
N ASN A 247 11.00 -20.98 -2.97
CA ASN A 247 11.71 -20.12 -2.04
C ASN A 247 12.29 -18.89 -2.80
N PHE A 248 11.49 -17.82 -2.92
CA PHE A 248 11.89 -16.54 -3.51
C PHE A 248 12.66 -15.72 -2.48
N ASN A 249 13.78 -16.26 -2.00
CA ASN A 249 14.74 -15.49 -1.23
C ASN A 249 15.48 -14.55 -2.18
N SER A 250 14.85 -13.43 -2.53
CA SER A 250 15.47 -12.18 -2.99
C SER A 250 14.38 -11.11 -3.05
N ILE A 251 14.32 -10.28 -2.01
CA ILE A 251 14.09 -8.83 -2.00
C ILE A 251 13.41 -8.45 -0.68
N SER A 252 14.23 -7.83 0.15
CA SER A 252 13.89 -6.99 1.29
C SER A 252 12.65 -6.12 1.03
N VAL A 253 11.52 -6.48 1.61
CA VAL A 253 10.39 -5.56 1.81
C VAL A 253 10.40 -5.18 3.27
N LEU A 254 10.84 -3.94 3.51
CA LEU A 254 10.78 -3.14 4.73
C LEU A 254 10.60 -3.93 6.05
N ASN A 255 11.70 -4.02 6.82
CA ASN A 255 11.58 -3.96 8.27
C ASN A 255 10.80 -2.68 8.63
N PRO A 256 9.65 -2.75 9.33
CA PRO A 256 9.23 -1.60 10.09
C PRO A 256 10.26 -1.42 11.21
N VAL A 257 11.03 -0.34 11.12
CA VAL A 257 11.83 0.15 12.23
C VAL A 257 10.88 0.43 13.40
N LEU A 258 10.94 -0.43 14.41
CA LEU A 258 10.36 -0.18 15.73
C LEU A 258 11.45 -0.50 16.76
N ASN A 259 12.24 0.53 17.05
CA ASN A 259 12.92 0.75 18.32
C ASN A 259 12.52 2.14 18.79
#